data_AF-A0A967M4J6-F1
#
_entry.id   AF-A0A967M4J6-F1
#
_cell.length_a   1.000
_cell.length_b   1.000
_cell.length_c   1.000
_cell.angle_alpha   90.00
_cell.angle_beta   90.00
_cell.angle_gamma   90.00
#
_symmetry.space_group_name_H-M   'P 1'
#
loop_
_entity.id
_entity.type
_entity.pdbx_description
1 polymer ?
#
loop_
_entity_poly.entity_id
_entity_poly.type
_entity_poly.pdbx_seq_one_letter_code
_entity_poly.pdbx_strand_id
1 'polypeptide(L)'
;INGRAEVSTDPELLRPFEVSGKLPTTAIVVHVEEAYLHCPKALIRAELWDRASRFESGGFPTMTKMLSDQHGENLEGDALEQAEREYRSRIEKTLY
;
A
#
# COMPACT_ATOMS: atom_id res chain seq x y z
N ILE A 1 -7.02 -16.61 -6.26
CA ILE A 1 -8.49 -16.48 -6.40
C ILE A 1 -8.76 -16.29 -7.87
N ASN A 2 -9.66 -17.07 -8.45
CA ASN A 2 -10.11 -16.96 -9.84
C ASN A 2 -11.61 -16.66 -9.86
N GLY A 3 -12.06 -15.92 -10.86
CA GLY A 3 -13.47 -15.57 -11.03
C GLY A 3 -13.66 -14.41 -11.99
N ARG A 4 -14.85 -13.80 -11.96
CA ARG A 4 -15.18 -12.60 -12.74
C ARG A 4 -15.06 -11.36 -11.87
N ALA A 5 -14.67 -10.24 -12.48
CA ALA A 5 -14.61 -8.95 -11.79
C ALA A 5 -15.39 -7.90 -12.57
N GLU A 6 -16.05 -7.00 -11.85
CA GLU A 6 -16.73 -5.83 -12.41
C GLU A 6 -16.38 -4.57 -11.62
N VAL A 7 -16.45 -3.43 -12.29
CA VAL A 7 -16.29 -2.12 -11.64
C VAL A 7 -17.67 -1.61 -11.28
N SER A 8 -17.88 -1.29 -10.00
CA SER A 8 -19.14 -0.77 -9.48
C SER A 8 -18.97 0.62 -8.91
N THR A 9 -20.03 1.43 -9.05
CA THR A 9 -20.17 2.75 -8.41
C THR A 9 -21.35 2.76 -7.42
N ASP A 10 -21.85 1.59 -7.02
CA ASP A 10 -22.96 1.47 -6.07
C ASP A 10 -22.59 2.08 -4.71
N PRO A 11 -23.30 3.12 -4.23
CA PRO A 11 -23.01 3.76 -2.96
C PRO A 11 -22.95 2.79 -1.78
N GLU A 12 -23.79 1.76 -1.73
CA GLU A 12 -23.80 0.81 -0.61
C GLU A 12 -22.55 -0.08 -0.60
N LEU A 13 -21.98 -0.38 -1.78
CA LEU A 13 -20.69 -1.07 -1.88
C LEU A 13 -19.51 -0.16 -1.54
N LEU A 14 -19.63 1.16 -1.77
CA LEU A 14 -18.56 2.12 -1.51
C LEU A 14 -18.49 2.56 -0.04
N ARG A 15 -19.63 2.61 0.66
CA ARG A 15 -19.73 3.08 2.07
C ARG A 15 -18.73 2.44 3.05
N PRO A 16 -18.47 1.12 3.02
CA PRO A 16 -17.48 0.52 3.92
C PRO A 16 -16.03 0.98 3.70
N PHE A 17 -15.74 1.60 2.55
CA PHE A 17 -14.41 2.08 2.18
C PHE A 17 -14.23 3.59 2.40
N GLU A 18 -15.14 4.23 3.13
CA GLU A 18 -15.04 5.64 3.47
C GLU A 18 -13.77 5.92 4.30
N VAL A 19 -13.00 6.93 3.86
CA VAL A 19 -11.89 7.46 4.64
C VAL A 19 -12.01 8.98 4.70
N SER A 20 -11.98 9.54 5.92
CA SER A 20 -12.03 10.98 6.15
C SER A 20 -13.24 11.68 5.49
N GLY A 21 -14.42 11.05 5.48
CA GLY A 21 -15.62 11.64 4.87
C GLY A 21 -15.73 11.47 3.36
N LYS A 22 -14.79 10.74 2.73
CA LYS A 22 -14.70 10.61 1.27
C LYS A 22 -14.83 9.16 0.86
N LEU A 23 -15.72 8.92 -0.10
CA LEU A 23 -15.92 7.61 -0.70
C LEU A 23 -15.00 7.44 -1.92
N PRO A 24 -14.50 6.23 -2.18
CA PRO A 24 -13.82 5.95 -3.44
C PRO A 24 -14.80 6.13 -4.62
N THR A 25 -14.29 6.53 -5.78
CA THR A 25 -15.11 6.71 -6.99
C THR A 25 -15.74 5.40 -7.47
N THR A 26 -15.01 4.31 -7.33
CA THR A 26 -15.43 2.98 -7.78
C THR A 26 -14.87 1.90 -6.85
N ALA A 27 -15.48 0.71 -6.92
CA ALA A 27 -14.96 -0.51 -6.31
C ALA A 27 -14.85 -1.61 -7.38
N ILE A 28 -13.94 -2.56 -7.17
CA ILE A 28 -13.87 -3.80 -7.96
C ILE A 28 -14.61 -4.88 -7.18
N VAL A 29 -15.72 -5.37 -7.72
CA VAL A 29 -16.47 -6.51 -7.18
C VAL A 29 -15.94 -7.77 -7.84
N VAL A 30 -15.40 -8.69 -7.04
CA VAL A 30 -14.87 -9.97 -7.53
C VAL A 30 -15.85 -11.08 -7.17
N HIS A 31 -16.50 -11.64 -8.18
CA HIS A 31 -17.31 -12.86 -8.08
C HIS A 31 -16.37 -14.07 -8.10
N VAL A 32 -16.02 -14.56 -6.92
CA VAL A 32 -15.11 -15.69 -6.75
C VAL A 32 -15.76 -16.97 -7.27
N GLU A 33 -15.11 -17.62 -8.22
CA GLU A 33 -15.49 -18.95 -8.72
C GLU A 33 -14.61 -20.03 -8.10
N GLU A 34 -13.32 -19.73 -7.91
CA GLU A 34 -12.37 -20.66 -7.30
C GLU A 34 -11.40 -19.93 -6.36
N ALA A 35 -11.17 -20.53 -5.19
CA ALA A 35 -10.16 -20.07 -4.25
C ALA A 35 -9.20 -21.22 -3.94
N TYR A 36 -7.96 -21.09 -4.39
CA TYR A 36 -6.89 -22.02 -4.06
C TYR A 36 -6.12 -21.50 -2.86
N LEU A 37 -5.89 -22.39 -1.90
CA LEU A 37 -4.93 -22.14 -0.84
C LEU A 37 -3.53 -22.35 -1.41
N HIS A 38 -2.70 -21.30 -1.43
CA HIS A 38 -1.30 -21.47 -1.75
C HIS A 38 -0.62 -22.36 -0.70
N CYS A 39 0.48 -23.03 -1.11
CA CYS A 39 1.20 -23.97 -0.28
C CYS A 39 1.52 -23.34 1.10
N PRO A 40 1.07 -23.96 2.22
CA PRO A 40 1.28 -23.37 3.54
C PRO A 40 2.76 -23.23 3.88
N LYS A 41 3.64 -23.98 3.21
CA LYS A 41 5.10 -23.88 3.36
C LYS A 41 5.65 -22.49 3.03
N ALA A 42 5.03 -21.73 2.12
CA ALA A 42 5.48 -20.36 1.83
C ALA A 42 5.19 -19.43 3.01
N LEU A 43 3.98 -19.52 3.57
CA LEU A 43 3.56 -18.76 4.76
C LEU A 43 4.39 -19.11 6.00
N ILE A 44 4.66 -20.40 6.19
CA ILE A 44 5.50 -20.89 7.30
C ILE A 44 6.94 -20.38 7.14
N ARG A 45 7.55 -20.51 5.95
CA ARG A 45 8.93 -20.06 5.69
C ARG A 45 9.10 -18.55 5.72
N ALA A 46 8.06 -17.79 5.37
CA ALA A 46 8.06 -16.34 5.47
C ALA A 46 7.85 -15.87 6.92
N GLU A 47 7.61 -16.78 7.87
CA GLU A 47 7.37 -16.49 9.27
C GLU A 47 6.30 -15.40 9.46
N LEU A 48 5.30 -15.37 8.58
CA LEU A 48 4.39 -14.22 8.45
C LEU A 48 3.64 -13.89 9.76
N TRP A 49 3.42 -14.91 10.59
CA TRP A 49 2.71 -14.81 11.85
C TRP A 49 3.62 -14.64 13.07
N ASP A 50 4.92 -14.83 12.93
CA ASP A 50 5.87 -14.54 14.00
C ASP A 50 5.98 -13.02 14.17
N ARG A 51 6.05 -12.56 15.42
CA ARG A 51 6.30 -11.15 15.71
C ARG A 51 7.78 -10.82 15.61
N ALA A 52 8.67 -11.79 15.87
CA ALA A 52 10.11 -11.60 15.79
C ALA A 52 10.61 -11.45 14.34
N SER A 53 9.88 -12.01 13.38
CA SER A 53 10.17 -11.87 11.94
C SER A 53 9.71 -10.52 11.35
N ARG A 54 8.95 -9.72 12.12
CA ARG A 54 8.50 -8.41 11.67
C ARG A 54 9.69 -7.45 11.69
N PHE A 55 9.99 -6.87 10.54
CA PHE A 55 10.96 -5.80 10.46
C PHE A 55 10.53 -4.62 11.35
N GLU A 56 11.46 -4.10 12.13
CA GLU A 56 11.26 -2.82 12.81
C GLU A 56 11.09 -1.72 11.75
N SER A 57 10.06 -0.89 11.96
CA SER A 57 9.80 0.28 11.11
C SER A 57 11.04 1.18 11.09
N GLY A 58 11.70 1.28 9.94
CA GLY A 58 12.94 2.06 9.77
C GLY A 58 14.06 1.33 9.04
N GLY A 59 13.97 0.01 8.85
CA GLY A 59 14.98 -0.76 8.12
C GLY A 59 14.95 -0.62 6.59
N PHE A 60 13.96 0.09 6.04
CA PHE A 60 13.81 0.30 4.60
C PHE A 60 14.03 1.78 4.24
N PRO A 61 14.58 2.08 3.06
CA PRO A 61 14.67 3.45 2.56
C PRO A 61 13.28 4.07 2.46
N THR A 62 13.20 5.37 2.70
CA THR A 62 11.96 6.12 2.49
C THR A 62 11.62 6.19 1.00
N MET A 63 10.34 6.43 0.67
CA MET A 63 9.92 6.61 -0.73
C MET A 63 10.76 7.68 -1.44
N THR A 64 11.04 8.79 -0.75
CA THR A 64 11.88 9.87 -1.25
C THR A 64 13.30 9.39 -1.57
N LYS A 65 13.93 8.61 -0.66
CA LYS A 65 15.26 8.03 -0.91
C LYS A 65 15.24 7.08 -2.10
N MET A 66 14.23 6.21 -2.17
CA MET A 66 14.09 5.24 -3.27
C MET A 66 13.96 5.93 -4.63
N LEU A 67 13.12 6.97 -4.73
CA LEU A 67 12.94 7.73 -5.97
C LEU A 67 14.21 8.49 -6.35
N SER A 68 14.84 9.15 -5.37
CA SER A 68 16.09 9.88 -5.59
C SER A 68 17.19 8.99 -6.17
N ASP A 69 17.34 7.76 -5.64
CA ASP A 69 18.31 6.79 -6.12
C ASP A 69 17.97 6.31 -7.54
N GLN A 70 16.69 6.04 -7.82
CA GLN A 70 16.24 5.62 -9.16
C GLN A 70 16.44 6.70 -10.23
N HIS A 71 16.31 7.97 -9.86
CA HIS A 71 16.51 9.11 -10.73
C HIS A 71 17.98 9.58 -10.82
N GLY A 72 18.88 8.96 -10.03
CA GLY A 72 20.30 9.31 -10.01
C GLY A 72 20.63 10.62 -9.27
N GLU A 73 19.68 11.16 -8.51
CA GLU A 73 19.85 12.37 -7.71
C GLU A 73 20.67 12.11 -6.44
N ASN A 74 20.60 10.89 -5.90
CA ASN A 74 21.36 10.43 -4.72
C ASN A 74 21.33 11.42 -3.55
N LEU A 75 20.13 11.90 -3.19
CA LEU A 75 19.94 12.87 -2.11
C LEU A 75 20.32 12.26 -0.76
N GLU A 76 21.03 13.04 0.05
CA GLU A 76 21.50 12.67 1.39
C GLU A 76 21.33 13.84 2.37
N GLY A 77 21.40 13.53 3.68
CA GLY A 77 21.35 14.51 4.76
C GLY A 77 20.14 15.45 4.67
N ASP A 78 20.38 16.74 4.91
CA ASP A 78 19.34 17.78 4.95
C ASP A 78 18.48 17.85 3.68
N ALA A 79 19.07 17.55 2.51
CA ALA A 79 18.36 17.59 1.24
C ALA A 79 17.31 16.47 1.15
N LEU A 80 17.67 15.26 1.62
CA LEU A 80 16.74 14.15 1.72
C LEU A 80 15.64 14.44 2.76
N GLU A 81 16.01 14.96 3.94
CA GLU A 81 15.04 15.29 4.98
C GLU A 81 14.03 16.36 4.52
N GLN A 82 14.49 17.37 3.77
CA GLN A 82 13.63 18.39 3.22
C GLN A 82 12.64 17.80 2.20
N ALA A 83 13.13 16.98 1.28
CA ALA A 83 12.29 16.32 0.30
C ALA A 83 11.27 15.35 0.97
N GLU A 84 11.64 14.69 2.08
CA GLU A 84 10.71 13.89 2.88
C GLU A 84 9.62 14.72 3.56
N ARG A 85 9.96 15.88 4.14
CA ARG A 85 8.98 16.80 4.73
C ARG A 85 7.99 17.29 3.69
N GLU A 86 8.47 17.67 2.51
CA GLU A 86 7.64 18.11 1.40
C GLU A 86 6.72 17.00 0.90
N TYR A 87 7.26 15.79 0.73
CA TYR A 87 6.49 14.61 0.35
C TYR A 87 5.36 14.31 1.35
N ARG A 88 5.65 14.34 2.64
CA ARG A 88 4.65 14.12 3.71
C ARG A 88 3.55 15.19 3.66
N SER A 89 3.93 16.47 3.55
CA SER A 89 2.95 17.56 3.45
C SER A 89 2.06 17.44 2.20
N ARG A 90 2.61 16.93 1.08
CA ARG A 90 1.83 16.67 -0.12
C ARG A 90 0.81 15.55 0.09
N ILE A 91 1.24 14.41 0.66
CA ILE A 91 0.33 13.29 0.97
C ILE A 91 -0.84 13.77 1.82
N GLU A 92 -0.59 14.51 2.90
CA GLU A 92 -1.66 15.01 3.78
C GLU A 92 -2.69 15.86 3.05
N LYS A 93 -2.27 16.59 2.00
CA LYS A 93 -3.15 17.45 1.19
C LYS A 93 -3.87 16.70 0.07
N THR A 94 -3.34 15.57 -0.40
CA THR A 94 -3.83 14.90 -1.62
C THR A 94 -4.42 13.52 -1.39
N LEU A 95 -4.13 12.86 -0.27
CA LEU A 95 -4.49 11.45 -0.08
C LEU A 95 -5.98 11.24 0.20
N TYR A 96 -6.71 12.29 0.54
CA TYR A 96 -8.16 12.31 0.66
C TYR A 96 -8.68 13.61 0.11
#